data_AF-A0A812X3S6-F1
#
_entry.id   AF-A0A812X3S6-F1
#
_cell.length_a   1.000
_cell.length_b   1.000
_cell.length_c   1.000
_cell.angle_alpha   90.00
_cell.angle_beta   90.00
_cell.angle_gamma   90.00
#
_symmetry.space_group_name_H-M   'P 1'
#
loop_
_entity.id
_entity.type
_entity.pdbx_description
1 polymer ?
#
loop_
_entity_poly.entity_id
_entity_poly.type
_entity_poly.pdbx_seq_one_letter_code
_entity_poly.pdbx_strand_id
1 'polypeptide(L)'
;MLTLFMSITGGVDWEFAMEPLMRRPDPLAAVCLIIYITITCFAIVNVVTANFCSTAMESTAADKDLATMKQLQKHSSQVNDLQNLFHDIVGNYEDNEVSIRDFKAALSSPKFAGFLESMSISTEDVGVLFTFMDTDRSGLVDLDEFVNGCLNLHGPAKSLQRLEKPRRHVQLSLFLA
;
A
#
# COMPACT_ATOMS: atom_id res chain seq x y z
N MET A 1 -16.75 -8.57 -49.08
CA MET A 1 -16.37 -7.76 -47.89
C MET A 1 -17.42 -7.86 -46.78
N LEU A 2 -18.68 -7.44 -47.00
CA LEU A 2 -19.72 -7.47 -45.95
C LEU A 2 -20.01 -8.89 -45.42
N THR A 3 -20.14 -9.88 -46.32
CA THR A 3 -20.39 -11.29 -45.94
C THR A 3 -19.28 -11.86 -45.07
N LEU A 4 -18.01 -11.60 -45.42
CA LEU A 4 -16.84 -12.04 -44.64
C LEU A 4 -16.85 -11.43 -43.23
N PHE A 5 -17.12 -10.14 -43.13
CA PHE A 5 -17.24 -9.45 -41.84
C PHE A 5 -18.40 -10.00 -41.00
N MET A 6 -19.57 -10.22 -41.61
CA MET A 6 -20.73 -10.81 -40.94
C MET A 6 -20.46 -12.23 -40.47
N SER A 7 -19.71 -13.05 -41.23
CA SER A 7 -19.36 -14.41 -40.83
C SER A 7 -18.39 -14.49 -39.65
N ILE A 8 -17.55 -13.47 -39.43
CA ILE A 8 -16.65 -13.42 -38.27
C ILE A 8 -17.34 -12.84 -37.03
N THR A 9 -18.17 -11.81 -37.23
CA THR A 9 -18.83 -11.09 -36.12
C THR A 9 -20.13 -11.76 -35.65
N GLY A 10 -20.53 -12.87 -36.27
CA GLY A 10 -21.74 -13.63 -35.91
C GLY A 10 -23.04 -13.05 -36.47
N GLY A 11 -22.96 -12.23 -37.51
CA GLY A 11 -24.14 -11.66 -38.19
C GLY A 11 -24.82 -12.62 -39.18
N VAL A 12 -24.05 -13.51 -39.83
CA VAL A 12 -24.56 -14.56 -40.72
C VAL A 12 -23.73 -15.82 -40.48
N ASP A 13 -24.37 -16.97 -40.32
CA ASP A 13 -23.63 -18.23 -40.17
C ASP A 13 -22.77 -18.49 -41.41
N TRP A 14 -21.52 -18.90 -41.17
CA TRP A 14 -20.56 -19.21 -42.22
C TRP A 14 -21.07 -20.30 -43.19
N GLU A 15 -21.99 -21.16 -42.74
CA GLU A 15 -22.67 -22.16 -43.55
C GLU A 15 -23.48 -21.53 -44.70
N PHE A 16 -24.26 -20.48 -44.42
CA PHE A 16 -25.01 -19.75 -45.46
C PHE A 16 -24.10 -19.02 -46.44
N ALA A 17 -22.93 -18.55 -45.98
CA ALA A 17 -21.93 -17.95 -46.87
C ALA A 17 -21.26 -18.99 -47.78
N MET A 18 -21.22 -20.26 -47.36
CA MET A 18 -20.61 -21.37 -48.09
C MET A 18 -21.56 -22.01 -49.12
N GLU A 19 -22.88 -21.98 -48.87
CA GLU A 19 -23.91 -22.56 -49.74
C GLU A 19 -23.80 -22.19 -51.24
N PRO A 20 -23.65 -20.91 -51.66
CA PRO A 20 -23.51 -20.56 -53.07
C PRO A 20 -22.19 -21.04 -53.69
N LEU A 21 -21.14 -21.22 -52.88
CA LEU A 21 -19.83 -21.72 -53.29
C LEU A 21 -19.82 -23.25 -53.45
N MET A 22 -20.74 -23.98 -52.82
CA MET A 22 -20.89 -25.42 -53.01
C MET A 22 -21.72 -25.75 -54.27
N ARG A 23 -22.64 -24.86 -54.66
CA ARG A 23 -23.48 -25.03 -55.86
C ARG A 23 -22.72 -24.80 -57.17
N ARG A 24 -21.58 -24.10 -57.14
CA ARG A 24 -20.65 -23.98 -58.28
C ARG A 24 -19.36 -24.70 -57.92
N PRO A 25 -18.80 -25.59 -58.77
CA PRO A 25 -17.62 -26.36 -58.43
C PRO A 25 -16.35 -25.50 -58.54
N ASP A 26 -16.16 -24.55 -57.61
CA ASP A 26 -14.88 -23.88 -57.38
C ASP A 26 -14.37 -24.24 -55.97
N PRO A 27 -13.66 -25.39 -55.83
CA PRO A 27 -13.14 -25.84 -54.54
C PRO A 27 -12.13 -24.87 -53.93
N LEU A 28 -11.41 -24.11 -54.76
CA LEU A 28 -10.39 -23.18 -54.30
C LEU A 28 -11.03 -22.03 -53.52
N ALA A 29 -12.14 -21.49 -54.02
CA ALA A 29 -12.87 -20.41 -53.33
C ALA A 29 -13.42 -20.86 -51.96
N ALA A 30 -13.93 -22.10 -51.87
CA ALA A 30 -14.42 -22.66 -50.60
C ALA A 30 -13.28 -22.86 -49.58
N VAL A 31 -12.14 -23.41 -50.02
CA VAL A 31 -10.95 -23.59 -49.16
C VAL A 31 -10.40 -22.23 -48.69
N CYS A 32 -10.32 -21.25 -49.57
CA CYS A 32 -9.90 -19.88 -49.22
C CYS A 32 -10.79 -19.26 -48.15
N LEU A 33 -12.12 -19.45 -48.22
CA LEU A 33 -13.06 -18.95 -47.22
C LEU A 33 -12.84 -19.60 -45.85
N ILE A 34 -12.64 -20.92 -45.80
CA ILE A 34 -12.39 -21.64 -44.55
C ILE A 34 -11.06 -21.20 -43.91
N ILE A 35 -10.00 -21.08 -44.71
CA ILE A 35 -8.69 -20.60 -44.24
C ILE A 35 -8.82 -19.17 -43.69
N TYR A 36 -9.55 -18.30 -44.39
CA TYR A 36 -9.79 -16.93 -43.93
C TYR A 36 -10.51 -16.89 -42.57
N ILE A 37 -11.60 -17.66 -42.41
CA ILE A 37 -12.38 -17.69 -41.16
C ILE A 37 -11.54 -18.26 -40.02
N THR A 38 -10.85 -19.37 -40.26
CA THR A 38 -10.01 -20.02 -39.23
C THR A 38 -8.85 -19.12 -38.78
N ILE A 39 -8.11 -18.51 -39.70
CA ILE A 39 -7.03 -17.58 -39.35
C ILE A 39 -7.59 -16.37 -38.60
N THR A 40 -8.71 -15.81 -39.06
CA THR A 40 -9.24 -14.58 -38.43
C THR A 40 -9.77 -14.85 -37.02
N CYS A 41 -10.54 -15.93 -36.83
CA CYS A 41 -11.11 -16.27 -35.53
C CYS A 41 -10.06 -16.80 -34.53
N PHE A 42 -9.15 -17.68 -34.96
CA PHE A 42 -8.21 -18.33 -34.04
C PHE A 42 -6.88 -17.60 -33.87
N ALA A 43 -6.43 -16.82 -34.87
CA ALA A 43 -5.19 -16.07 -34.76
C ALA A 43 -5.43 -14.58 -34.56
N ILE A 44 -6.09 -13.90 -35.50
CA ILE A 44 -6.17 -12.43 -35.48
C ILE A 44 -6.93 -11.91 -34.25
N VAL A 45 -8.15 -12.40 -34.01
CA VAL A 45 -8.95 -11.97 -32.85
C VAL A 45 -8.21 -12.26 -31.55
N ASN A 46 -7.64 -13.46 -31.42
CA ASN A 46 -6.91 -13.85 -30.21
C ASN A 46 -5.63 -13.02 -29.98
N VAL A 47 -4.89 -12.67 -31.04
CA VAL A 47 -3.71 -11.78 -30.93
C VAL A 47 -4.12 -10.39 -30.46
N VAL A 48 -5.21 -9.85 -31.02
CA VAL A 48 -5.73 -8.53 -30.62
C VAL A 48 -6.21 -8.58 -29.16
N THR A 49 -6.97 -9.60 -28.77
CA THR A 49 -7.42 -9.80 -27.38
C THR A 49 -6.25 -9.96 -26.43
N ALA A 50 -5.20 -10.71 -26.81
CA ALA A 50 -3.99 -10.87 -26.00
C ALA A 50 -3.26 -9.54 -25.78
N ASN A 51 -3.14 -8.71 -26.83
CA ASN A 51 -2.53 -7.38 -26.71
C ASN A 51 -3.31 -6.49 -25.73
N PHE A 52 -4.64 -6.44 -25.84
CA PHE A 52 -5.47 -5.68 -24.89
C PHE A 52 -5.36 -6.20 -23.46
N CYS A 53 -5.32 -7.53 -23.28
CA CYS A 53 -5.12 -8.15 -21.97
C CYS A 53 -3.75 -7.77 -21.37
N SER A 54 -2.69 -7.83 -22.18
CA SER A 54 -1.33 -7.44 -21.77
C SER A 54 -1.28 -5.97 -21.32
N THR A 55 -1.86 -5.05 -22.10
CA THR A 55 -1.92 -3.63 -21.73
C THR A 55 -2.71 -3.40 -20.44
N ALA A 56 -3.83 -4.09 -20.26
CA ALA A 56 -4.63 -4.01 -19.02
C ALA A 56 -3.86 -4.54 -17.79
N MET A 57 -3.10 -5.63 -17.96
CA MET A 57 -2.26 -6.21 -16.90
C MET A 57 -1.08 -5.28 -16.55
N GLU A 58 -0.42 -4.70 -17.56
CA GLU A 58 0.70 -3.77 -17.37
C GLU A 58 0.25 -2.48 -16.66
N SER A 59 -0.91 -1.93 -17.02
CA SER A 59 -1.51 -0.79 -16.30
C SER A 59 -1.74 -1.09 -14.82
N THR A 60 -2.23 -2.29 -14.50
CA THR A 60 -2.45 -2.70 -13.11
C THR A 60 -1.13 -2.88 -12.35
N ALA A 61 -0.07 -3.36 -13.02
CA ALA A 61 1.25 -3.49 -12.44
C ALA A 61 1.88 -2.12 -12.18
N ALA A 62 1.80 -1.19 -13.14
CA ALA A 62 2.28 0.18 -12.99
C ALA A 62 1.59 0.91 -11.83
N ASP A 63 0.28 0.71 -11.65
CA ASP A 63 -0.45 1.28 -10.51
C ASP A 63 0.03 0.72 -9.16
N LYS A 64 0.35 -0.58 -9.10
CA LYS A 64 0.91 -1.20 -7.89
C LYS A 64 2.32 -0.69 -7.59
N ASP A 65 3.18 -0.59 -8.59
CA ASP A 65 4.55 -0.09 -8.42
C ASP A 65 4.55 1.40 -8.03
N LEU A 66 3.65 2.19 -8.61
CA LEU A 66 3.49 3.59 -8.22
C LEU A 66 2.90 3.72 -6.81
N ALA A 67 1.99 2.82 -6.41
CA ALA A 67 1.47 2.77 -5.05
C ALA A 67 2.53 2.36 -4.02
N THR A 68 3.39 1.37 -4.33
CA THR A 68 4.48 0.94 -3.44
C THR A 68 5.55 2.02 -3.33
N MET A 69 5.94 2.66 -4.43
CA MET A 69 6.86 3.80 -4.42
C MET A 69 6.32 4.98 -3.60
N LYS A 70 5.04 5.32 -3.76
CA LYS A 70 4.39 6.37 -2.93
C LYS A 70 4.41 6.02 -1.45
N GLN A 71 4.19 4.76 -1.09
CA GLN A 71 4.22 4.32 0.30
C GLN A 71 5.63 4.40 0.89
N LEU A 72 6.65 3.97 0.13
CA LEU A 72 8.05 4.08 0.53
C LEU A 72 8.50 5.55 0.68
N GLN A 73 8.10 6.41 -0.26
CA GLN A 73 8.42 7.83 -0.23
C GLN A 73 7.75 8.55 0.95
N LYS A 74 6.51 8.18 1.28
CA LYS A 74 5.81 8.70 2.46
C LYS A 74 6.53 8.28 3.76
N HIS A 75 6.99 7.04 3.83
CA HIS A 75 7.71 6.55 5.01
C HIS A 75 9.05 7.28 5.17
N SER A 76 9.81 7.48 4.09
CA SER A 76 11.09 8.19 4.17
C SER A 76 10.92 9.68 4.48
N SER A 77 9.90 10.34 3.95
CA SER A 77 9.61 11.74 4.32
C SER A 77 9.24 11.87 5.80
N GLN A 78 8.41 10.94 6.32
CA GLN A 78 8.03 10.93 7.75
C GLN A 78 9.25 10.77 8.67
N VAL A 79 10.20 9.88 8.30
CA VAL A 79 11.45 9.71 9.06
C VAL A 79 12.28 11.00 9.05
N ASN A 80 12.44 11.64 7.89
CA ASN A 80 13.20 12.89 7.80
C ASN A 80 12.55 14.02 8.60
N ASP A 81 11.22 14.13 8.57
CA ASP A 81 10.49 15.15 9.33
C ASP A 81 10.64 14.93 10.85
N LEU A 82 10.59 13.68 11.31
CA LEU A 82 10.86 13.32 12.71
C LEU A 82 12.29 13.64 13.13
N GLN A 83 13.28 13.33 12.27
CA GLN A 83 14.68 13.67 12.52
C GLN A 83 14.89 15.17 12.64
N ASN A 84 14.27 15.97 11.77
CA ASN A 84 14.34 17.42 11.83
C ASN A 84 13.72 17.97 13.12
N LEU A 85 12.57 17.43 13.55
CA LEU A 85 11.94 17.85 14.80
C LEU A 85 12.75 17.47 16.04
N PHE A 86 13.39 16.30 16.03
CA PHE A 86 14.27 15.90 17.11
C PHE A 86 15.49 16.83 17.20
N HIS A 87 16.08 17.16 16.06
CA HIS A 87 17.20 18.10 16.00
C HIS A 87 16.81 19.52 16.48
N ASP A 88 15.60 19.98 16.17
CA ASP A 88 15.06 21.26 16.67
C ASP A 88 14.94 21.29 18.21
N ILE A 89 14.72 20.14 18.85
CA ILE A 89 14.62 20.02 20.31
C ILE A 89 16.00 19.91 20.96
N VAL A 90 16.87 19.08 20.40
CA VAL A 90 18.21 18.79 20.94
C VAL A 90 19.12 20.00 20.88
N GLY A 91 18.91 20.95 19.95
CA GLY A 91 19.48 22.31 20.03
C GLY A 91 20.86 22.42 20.69
N ASN A 92 21.91 21.89 20.03
CA ASN A 92 23.32 21.90 20.47
C ASN A 92 23.69 21.09 21.74
N TYR A 93 22.88 20.12 22.19
CA TYR A 93 23.40 19.14 23.16
C TYR A 93 24.45 18.23 22.50
N GLU A 94 25.60 18.05 23.15
CA GLU A 94 26.70 17.21 22.65
C GLU A 94 26.32 15.72 22.57
N ASP A 95 25.35 15.29 23.38
CA ASP A 95 25.01 13.88 23.56
C ASP A 95 23.88 13.38 22.64
N ASN A 96 23.24 14.24 21.82
CA ASN A 96 22.10 13.87 20.95
C ASN A 96 20.94 13.10 21.64
N GLU A 97 20.82 13.24 22.96
CA GLU A 97 19.84 12.56 23.79
C GLU A 97 18.88 13.58 24.44
N VAL A 98 17.62 13.18 24.62
CA VAL A 98 16.57 14.04 25.21
C VAL A 98 16.10 13.44 26.53
N SER A 99 16.21 14.21 27.62
CA SER A 99 15.67 13.81 28.91
C SER A 99 14.15 13.97 28.98
N ILE A 100 13.49 13.28 29.90
CA ILE A 100 12.04 13.44 30.12
C ILE A 100 11.62 14.90 30.41
N ARG A 101 12.52 15.71 30.98
CA ARG A 101 12.25 17.12 31.26
C ARG A 101 12.24 17.94 29.98
N ASP A 102 13.23 17.72 29.12
CA ASP A 102 13.35 18.40 27.83
C ASP A 102 12.25 17.95 26.88
N PHE A 103 11.91 16.66 26.89
CA PHE A 103 10.79 16.12 26.14
C PHE A 103 9.45 16.74 26.56
N LYS A 104 9.22 16.93 27.87
CA LYS A 104 8.03 17.61 28.39
C LYS A 104 8.00 19.10 28.02
N ALA A 105 9.15 19.76 28.02
CA ALA A 105 9.27 21.14 27.55
C ALA A 105 8.99 21.24 26.04
N ALA A 106 9.49 20.30 25.24
CA ALA A 106 9.24 20.21 23.81
C ALA A 106 7.75 20.01 23.51
N LEU A 107 7.06 19.14 24.24
CA LEU A 107 5.60 18.95 24.12
C LEU A 107 4.77 20.17 24.51
N SER A 108 5.34 21.11 25.27
CA SER A 108 4.68 22.39 25.54
C SER A 108 4.74 23.33 24.32
N SER A 109 5.58 23.05 23.34
CA SER A 109 5.63 23.77 22.07
C SER A 109 4.49 23.31 21.14
N PRO A 110 3.66 24.24 20.63
CA PRO A 110 2.55 23.90 19.75
C PRO A 110 2.99 23.26 18.44
N LYS A 111 4.23 23.54 17.99
CA LYS A 111 4.81 22.89 16.79
C LYS A 111 5.01 21.39 17.01
N PHE A 112 5.60 21.01 18.13
CA PHE A 112 5.95 19.62 18.40
C PHE A 112 4.71 18.79 18.77
N ALA A 113 3.86 19.33 19.65
CA ALA A 113 2.58 18.71 19.97
C ALA A 113 1.69 18.52 18.74
N GLY A 114 1.56 19.56 17.89
CA GLY A 114 0.77 19.50 16.67
C GLY A 114 1.28 18.47 15.65
N PHE A 115 2.61 18.25 15.59
CA PHE A 115 3.17 17.22 14.72
C PHE A 115 2.87 15.81 15.23
N LEU A 116 3.06 15.55 16.53
CA LEU A 116 2.71 14.25 17.12
C LEU A 116 1.20 13.95 17.01
N GLU A 117 0.35 14.96 17.19
CA GLU A 117 -1.09 14.85 16.94
C GLU A 117 -1.39 14.57 15.47
N SER A 118 -0.67 15.17 14.52
CA SER A 118 -0.81 14.88 13.09
C SER A 118 -0.44 13.42 12.76
N MET A 119 0.45 12.82 13.57
CA MET A 119 0.77 11.39 13.54
C MET A 119 -0.20 10.52 14.37
N SER A 120 -1.28 11.08 14.90
CA SER A 120 -2.26 10.39 15.77
C SER A 120 -1.65 9.83 17.06
N ILE A 121 -0.57 10.42 17.55
CA ILE A 121 0.06 10.07 18.82
C ILE A 121 -0.55 10.94 19.92
N SER A 122 -1.11 10.32 20.95
CA SER A 122 -1.65 11.05 22.11
C SER A 122 -0.51 11.58 22.98
N THR A 123 -0.55 12.88 23.25
CA THR A 123 0.41 13.59 24.11
C THR A 123 -0.14 13.84 25.53
N GLU A 124 -1.30 13.25 25.86
CA GLU A 124 -2.01 13.44 27.14
C GLU A 124 -1.18 12.97 28.36
N ASP A 125 -0.51 11.82 28.23
CA ASP A 125 0.40 11.29 29.27
C ASP A 125 1.83 11.20 28.74
N VAL A 126 2.55 12.31 28.90
CA VAL A 126 3.96 12.44 28.52
C VAL A 126 4.85 11.38 29.17
N GLY A 127 4.55 10.98 30.41
CA GLY A 127 5.36 10.00 31.13
C GLY A 127 5.24 8.60 30.52
N VAL A 128 4.00 8.21 30.20
CA VAL A 128 3.73 6.93 29.52
C VAL A 128 4.30 6.94 28.10
N LEU A 129 4.15 8.05 27.38
CA LEU A 129 4.72 8.22 26.04
C LEU A 129 6.25 8.11 26.05
N PHE A 130 6.91 8.78 26.99
CA PHE A 130 8.37 8.72 27.15
C PHE A 130 8.85 7.30 27.44
N THR A 131 8.18 6.61 28.37
CA THR A 131 8.50 5.21 28.73
C THR A 131 8.31 4.23 27.56
N PHE A 132 7.47 4.59 26.57
CA PHE A 132 7.30 3.78 25.38
C PHE A 132 8.43 3.96 24.36
N MET A 133 9.03 5.15 24.30
CA MET A 133 10.15 5.44 23.40
C MET A 133 11.49 4.98 23.99
N ASP A 134 11.71 5.25 25.28
CA ASP A 134 12.88 4.81 26.06
C ASP A 134 12.86 3.29 26.23
N THR A 135 13.45 2.59 25.26
CA THR A 135 13.37 1.13 25.15
C THR A 135 14.43 0.47 26.03
N ASP A 136 15.57 1.13 26.20
CA ASP A 136 16.68 0.68 27.02
C ASP A 136 16.54 1.04 28.51
N ARG A 137 15.57 1.90 28.86
CA ARG A 137 15.30 2.43 30.21
C ARG A 137 16.48 3.22 30.78
N SER A 138 17.23 3.88 29.91
CA SER A 138 18.30 4.82 30.28
C SER A 138 17.74 6.07 30.97
N GLY A 139 16.45 6.37 30.78
CA GLY A 139 15.83 7.63 31.20
C GLY A 139 16.11 8.79 30.24
N LEU A 140 16.72 8.50 29.10
CA LEU A 140 17.03 9.38 28.00
C LEU A 140 16.45 8.75 26.71
N VAL A 141 16.15 9.57 25.71
CA VAL A 141 15.68 9.09 24.41
C VAL A 141 16.62 9.61 23.35
N ASP A 142 17.25 8.70 22.61
CA ASP A 142 18.08 9.04 21.47
C ASP A 142 17.23 9.23 20.19
N LEU A 143 17.88 9.63 19.10
CA LEU A 143 17.22 9.87 17.82
C LEU A 143 16.55 8.60 17.27
N ASP A 144 17.21 7.45 17.36
CA ASP A 144 16.73 6.20 16.80
C ASP A 144 15.54 5.68 17.61
N GLU A 145 15.57 5.78 18.93
CA GLU A 145 14.47 5.49 19.85
C GLU A 145 13.28 6.42 19.60
N PHE A 146 13.52 7.71 19.39
CA PHE A 146 12.45 8.67 19.08
C PHE A 146 11.75 8.34 17.75
N VAL A 147 12.53 8.13 16.68
CA VAL A 147 11.99 7.83 15.35
C VAL A 147 11.25 6.49 15.36
N ASN A 148 11.87 5.44 15.90
CA ASN A 148 11.25 4.12 15.97
C ASN A 148 10.03 4.12 16.89
N GLY A 149 10.09 4.82 18.02
CA GLY A 149 8.98 4.99 18.95
C GLY A 149 7.77 5.65 18.28
N CYS A 150 7.98 6.75 17.57
CA CYS A 150 6.92 7.45 16.83
C CYS A 150 6.34 6.60 15.69
N LEU A 151 7.16 5.88 14.93
CA LEU A 151 6.69 4.97 13.88
C LEU A 151 5.87 3.80 14.44
N ASN A 152 6.30 3.23 15.57
CA ASN A 152 5.61 2.13 16.25
C ASN A 152 4.28 2.56 16.88
N LEU A 153 4.14 3.83 17.26
CA LEU A 153 2.88 4.41 17.76
C LEU A 153 1.91 4.80 16.62
N HIS A 154 2.44 5.18 15.46
CA HIS A 154 1.65 5.54 14.26
C HIS A 154 1.08 4.31 13.53
N GLY A 155 1.60 3.10 13.79
CA GLY A 155 1.15 1.88 13.13
C GLY A 155 -0.33 1.51 13.38
N PRO A 156 -0.96 0.70 12.51
CA PRO A 156 -2.37 0.30 12.64
C PRO A 156 -2.69 -0.46 13.94
N ALA A 157 -1.66 -0.94 14.64
CA ALA A 157 -1.79 -1.44 16.00
C ALA A 157 -1.58 -0.28 16.98
N LYS A 158 -2.67 0.42 17.34
CA LYS A 158 -2.76 1.34 18.49
C LYS A 158 -2.11 0.70 19.73
N SER A 159 -0.82 0.96 19.94
CA SER A 159 0.01 0.28 20.93
C SER A 159 -0.24 0.78 22.34
N LEU A 160 -0.68 2.03 22.50
CA LEU A 160 -1.19 2.54 23.79
C LEU A 160 -2.43 1.78 24.27
N GLN A 161 -3.28 1.28 23.36
CA GLN A 161 -4.49 0.54 23.72
C GLN A 161 -4.22 -0.95 24.08
N ARG A 162 -3.02 -1.49 23.76
CA ARG A 162 -2.71 -2.90 24.04
C ARG A 162 -2.34 -3.17 25.51
N LEU A 163 -2.02 -2.14 26.30
CA LEU A 163 -1.56 -2.30 27.68
C LEU A 163 -2.44 -1.66 28.76
N GLU A 164 -3.61 -1.11 28.40
CA GLU A 164 -4.64 -0.76 29.39
C GLU A 164 -5.44 -2.00 29.82
N LYS A 165 -4.73 -3.05 30.26
CA LYS A 165 -5.32 -4.09 31.11
C LYS A 165 -4.86 -3.79 32.53
N PRO A 166 -5.67 -3.14 33.37
CA PRO A 166 -5.27 -2.85 34.74
C PRO A 166 -4.97 -4.17 35.45
N ARG A 167 -3.70 -4.40 35.81
CA ARG A 167 -3.32 -5.38 36.83
C ARG A 167 -3.83 -4.85 38.17
N ARG A 168 -5.13 -5.02 38.41
CA ARG A 168 -5.72 -4.83 39.74
C ARG A 168 -5.12 -5.87 40.69
N HIS A 169 -4.36 -5.34 41.64
CA HIS A 169 -4.12 -5.82 43.00
C HIS A 169 -3.52 -7.22 43.19
N VAL A 170 -2.21 -7.21 43.42
CA VAL A 170 -1.64 -7.97 44.54
C VAL A 170 -2.32 -7.46 45.83
N GLN A 171 -3.25 -8.25 46.37
CA GLN A 171 -3.56 -8.41 47.81
C GLN A 171 -4.85 -9.25 47.95
N LEU A 172 -4.74 -10.57 47.95
CA LEU A 172 -5.79 -11.47 48.45
C LEU A 172 -5.25 -12.85 48.88
N SER A 173 -4.07 -12.86 49.51
CA SER A 173 -3.51 -14.05 50.18
C SER A 173 -3.20 -13.82 51.66
N LEU A 174 -3.83 -12.80 52.29
CA LEU A 174 -3.72 -12.57 53.74
C LEU A 174 -5.07 -12.65 54.49
N PHE A 175 -6.13 -13.10 53.83
CA PHE A 175 -7.40 -13.43 54.47
C PHE A 175 -7.99 -14.65 53.79
N LEU A 176 -7.58 -15.84 54.25
CA LEU A 176 -8.46 -16.98 54.48
C LEU A 176 -7.63 -18.06 55.18
N ALA A 177 -8.06 -18.32 56.42
CA ALA A 177 -7.85 -19.46 57.31
C ALA A 177 -7.03 -20.65 56.80
#